data_AF-A0A7J7J1Y9-F1
#
_entry.id   AF-A0A7J7J1Y9-F1
#
_cell.length_a   1.000
_cell.length_b   1.000
_cell.length_c   1.000
_cell.angle_alpha   90.00
_cell.angle_beta   90.00
_cell.angle_gamma   90.00
#
_symmetry.space_group_name_H-M   'P 1'
#
loop_
_entity.id
_entity.type
_entity.pdbx_description
1 polymer ?
#
loop_
_entity_poly.entity_id
_entity_poly.type
_entity_poly.pdbx_seq_one_letter_code
_entity_poly.pdbx_strand_id
1 'polypeptide(L)'
;METLTSLPVSTVIILGTHLGTLPVAHWFSRYNSSEKSLWLSKHRVAALLGLATILICYQWSALQLILQWLISYTLLHTVPKHQLGKISFVILYGHVIVVNAFKFIYKYGDISLDYTGSMMLGTMRLTSLAFSIQDSTKPEEKLTELQKQRVMKQDITLEKHFCYCFSFIGILFGPFIFYEDHEKYMNKKSSEFNANNYKATLTLLQGVLALIIVIVALPHYPVEKNFAYKVGSPVSR
;
A
#
# COMPACT_ATOMS: atom_id res chain seq x y z
N MET A 1 -15.50 -22.97 6.94
CA MET A 1 -16.72 -22.92 6.11
C MET A 1 -17.71 -22.01 6.81
N GLU A 2 -17.76 -20.72 6.46
CA GLU A 2 -18.94 -19.87 6.70
C GLU A 2 -19.09 -18.97 5.46
N THR A 3 -19.97 -19.37 4.56
CA THR A 3 -20.26 -18.72 3.28
C THR A 3 -21.53 -17.89 3.43
N LEU A 4 -21.42 -16.61 3.80
CA LEU A 4 -22.58 -15.69 3.81
C LEU A 4 -22.96 -15.24 2.37
N THR A 5 -22.05 -15.43 1.43
CA THR A 5 -22.23 -15.32 -0.02
C THR A 5 -21.33 -16.41 -0.63
N SER A 6 -21.53 -16.78 -1.90
CA SER A 6 -20.72 -17.79 -2.62
C SER A 6 -19.23 -17.42 -2.81
N LEU A 7 -18.69 -16.53 -1.98
CA LEU A 7 -17.35 -15.96 -2.05
C LEU A 7 -16.51 -16.39 -0.83
N PRO A 8 -15.18 -16.51 -0.99
CA PRO A 8 -14.26 -16.73 0.13
C PRO A 8 -14.37 -15.59 1.16
N VAL A 9 -14.39 -15.95 2.45
CA VAL A 9 -14.50 -14.99 3.58
C VAL A 9 -13.48 -13.86 3.48
N SER A 10 -12.24 -14.16 3.08
CA SER A 10 -11.17 -13.16 2.94
C SER A 10 -11.47 -12.11 1.87
N THR A 11 -12.14 -12.48 0.78
CA THR A 11 -12.56 -11.55 -0.28
C THR A 11 -13.63 -10.60 0.23
N VAL A 12 -14.59 -11.12 0.99
CA VAL A 12 -15.65 -10.30 1.62
C VAL A 12 -15.05 -9.30 2.60
N ILE A 13 -14.09 -9.73 3.43
CA ILE A 13 -13.40 -8.85 4.39
C ILE A 13 -12.66 -7.72 3.66
N ILE A 14 -11.92 -8.02 2.59
CA ILE A 14 -11.23 -7.00 1.82
C ILE A 14 -12.20 -6.02 1.16
N LEU A 15 -13.22 -6.53 0.47
CA LEU A 15 -14.19 -5.69 -0.24
C LEU A 15 -14.92 -4.78 0.76
N GLY A 16 -15.35 -5.35 1.89
CA GLY A 16 -15.98 -4.61 2.98
C GLY A 16 -15.05 -3.55 3.60
N THR A 17 -13.79 -3.91 3.84
CA THR A 17 -12.80 -2.97 4.40
C THR A 17 -12.50 -1.85 3.42
N HIS A 18 -12.33 -2.16 2.13
CA HIS A 18 -12.05 -1.16 1.11
C HIS A 18 -13.23 -0.21 0.88
N LEU A 19 -14.47 -0.72 0.90
CA LEU A 19 -15.67 0.12 0.95
C LEU A 19 -15.69 1.01 2.18
N GLY A 20 -15.38 0.45 3.36
CA GLY A 20 -15.31 1.21 4.62
C GLY A 20 -14.25 2.32 4.59
N THR A 21 -13.14 2.13 3.86
CA THR A 21 -12.10 3.16 3.74
C THR A 21 -12.57 4.41 2.97
N LEU A 22 -13.59 4.30 2.11
CA LEU A 22 -14.07 5.41 1.28
C LEU A 22 -14.81 6.50 2.08
N PRO A 23 -15.82 6.18 2.93
CA PRO A 23 -16.40 7.14 3.87
C PRO A 23 -15.36 7.70 4.83
N VAL A 24 -14.44 6.86 5.30
CA VAL A 24 -13.35 7.28 6.21
C VAL A 24 -12.42 8.28 5.50
N ALA A 25 -12.10 8.07 4.22
CA ALA A 25 -11.32 9.01 3.41
C ALA A 25 -12.06 10.35 3.23
N HIS A 26 -13.37 10.30 3.01
CA HIS A 26 -14.21 11.50 2.88
C HIS A 26 -14.39 12.26 4.19
N TRP A 27 -14.37 11.57 5.32
CA TRP A 27 -14.32 12.18 6.64
C TRP A 27 -12.94 12.77 6.92
N PHE A 28 -11.88 12.03 6.59
CA PHE A 28 -10.49 12.44 6.77
C PHE A 28 -10.13 13.70 5.97
N SER A 29 -10.68 13.84 4.75
CA SER A 29 -10.49 15.03 3.91
C SER A 29 -11.14 16.30 4.48
N ARG A 30 -12.17 16.15 5.32
CA ARG A 30 -12.81 17.28 6.04
C ARG A 30 -12.08 17.67 7.31
N TYR A 31 -11.28 16.78 7.88
CA TYR A 31 -10.51 17.10 9.08
C TYR A 31 -9.49 18.20 8.74
N ASN A 32 -9.35 19.23 9.57
CA ASN A 32 -8.67 20.48 9.19
C ASN A 32 -7.21 20.51 9.71
N SER A 33 -6.21 20.73 8.84
CA SER A 33 -4.77 20.76 9.21
C SER A 33 -4.22 22.17 9.34
N SER A 34 -5.00 23.12 9.85
CA SER A 34 -4.51 24.51 9.93
C SER A 34 -3.60 24.79 11.12
N GLU A 35 -3.52 23.87 12.09
CA GLU A 35 -2.74 24.02 13.32
C GLU A 35 -1.70 22.89 13.46
N LYS A 36 -0.50 23.23 13.95
CA LYS A 36 0.66 22.31 14.05
C LYS A 36 0.37 21.09 14.94
N SER A 37 -0.44 21.26 15.99
CA SER A 37 -0.92 20.19 16.87
C SER A 37 -1.86 19.21 16.15
N LEU A 38 -2.77 19.73 15.31
CA LEU A 38 -3.73 18.95 14.52
C LEU A 38 -3.06 18.15 13.39
N TRP A 39 -1.91 18.63 12.88
CA TRP A 39 -1.12 17.93 11.85
C TRP A 39 -0.54 16.59 12.35
N LEU A 40 0.00 16.56 13.58
CA LEU A 40 0.50 15.33 14.21
C LEU A 40 -0.65 14.34 14.42
N SER A 41 -1.78 14.84 14.93
CA SER A 41 -2.99 14.03 15.12
C SER A 41 -3.48 13.41 13.82
N LYS A 42 -3.43 14.14 12.70
CA LYS A 42 -3.77 13.62 11.36
C LYS A 42 -2.89 12.47 10.91
N HIS A 43 -1.57 12.61 11.00
CA HIS A 43 -0.62 11.58 10.58
C HIS A 43 -0.78 10.31 11.42
N ARG A 44 -0.98 10.48 12.74
CA ARG A 44 -1.23 9.37 13.66
C ARG A 44 -2.55 8.66 13.37
N VAL A 45 -3.63 9.40 13.16
CA VAL A 45 -4.94 8.83 12.83
C VAL A 45 -4.88 8.08 11.49
N ALA A 46 -4.27 8.67 10.46
CA ALA A 46 -4.10 8.01 9.17
C ALA A 46 -3.28 6.71 9.27
N ALA A 47 -2.17 6.74 10.02
CA ALA A 47 -1.33 5.57 10.23
C ALA A 47 -2.05 4.46 11.03
N LEU A 48 -2.80 4.83 12.08
CA LEU A 48 -3.58 3.88 12.87
C LEU A 48 -4.71 3.24 12.06
N LEU A 49 -5.42 4.02 11.24
CA LEU A 49 -6.45 3.52 10.35
C LEU A 49 -5.87 2.55 9.31
N GLY A 50 -4.73 2.89 8.70
CA GLY A 50 -4.06 1.99 7.76
C GLY A 50 -3.56 0.70 8.43
N LEU A 51 -3.03 0.79 9.65
CA LEU A 51 -2.59 -0.37 10.42
C LEU A 51 -3.78 -1.29 10.74
N ALA A 52 -4.90 -0.72 11.20
CA ALA A 52 -6.13 -1.47 11.42
C ALA A 52 -6.61 -2.17 10.14
N THR A 53 -6.61 -1.46 8.99
CA THR A 53 -6.98 -2.02 7.69
C THR A 53 -6.14 -3.24 7.32
N ILE A 54 -4.81 -3.19 7.47
CA ILE A 54 -3.94 -4.34 7.15
C ILE A 54 -4.19 -5.50 8.11
N LEU A 55 -4.30 -5.23 9.41
CA LEU A 55 -4.51 -6.28 10.41
C LEU A 55 -5.84 -7.02 10.17
N ILE A 56 -6.90 -6.27 9.82
CA ILE A 56 -8.20 -6.85 9.48
C ILE A 56 -8.13 -7.67 8.19
N CYS A 57 -7.44 -7.17 7.15
CA CYS A 57 -7.39 -7.82 5.84
C CYS A 57 -6.48 -9.05 5.80
N TYR A 58 -5.28 -8.99 6.40
CA TYR A 58 -4.22 -9.99 6.23
C TYR A 58 -3.91 -10.81 7.50
N GLN A 59 -4.47 -10.44 8.66
CA GLN A 59 -4.30 -11.12 9.94
C GLN A 59 -2.81 -11.40 10.26
N TRP A 60 -2.40 -12.66 10.45
CA TRP A 60 -1.01 -13.04 10.73
C TRP A 60 -0.03 -12.66 9.61
N SER A 61 -0.48 -12.62 8.36
CA SER A 61 0.36 -12.25 7.22
C SER A 61 0.68 -10.74 7.22
N ALA A 62 -0.08 -9.94 7.96
CA ALA A 62 0.21 -8.51 8.18
C ALA A 62 1.58 -8.29 8.81
N LEU A 63 2.09 -9.23 9.61
CA LEU A 63 3.39 -9.11 10.26
C LEU A 63 4.53 -9.00 9.24
N GLN A 64 4.43 -9.67 8.09
CA GLN A 64 5.43 -9.58 7.03
C GLN A 64 5.47 -8.17 6.39
N LEU A 65 4.31 -7.54 6.26
CA LEU A 65 4.20 -6.14 5.79
C LEU A 65 4.79 -5.17 6.80
N ILE A 66 4.44 -5.32 8.08
CA ILE A 66 4.96 -4.48 9.17
C ILE A 66 6.49 -4.63 9.25
N LEU A 67 6.99 -5.86 9.19
CA LEU A 67 8.43 -6.16 9.21
C LEU A 67 9.15 -5.45 8.06
N GLN A 68 8.61 -5.50 6.84
CA GLN A 68 9.22 -4.84 5.69
C GLN A 68 9.36 -3.32 5.89
N TRP A 69 8.41 -2.70 6.57
CA TRP A 69 8.41 -1.25 6.76
C TRP A 69 9.35 -0.82 7.88
N LEU A 70 9.47 -1.66 8.92
CA LEU A 70 10.51 -1.53 9.94
C LEU A 70 11.90 -1.68 9.32
N ILE A 71 12.12 -2.69 8.46
CA ILE A 71 13.38 -2.85 7.72
C ILE A 71 13.68 -1.56 6.94
N SER A 72 12.73 -1.05 6.16
CA SER A 72 12.96 0.21 5.43
C SER A 72 13.30 1.39 6.34
N TYR A 73 12.63 1.55 7.48
CA TYR A 73 12.91 2.64 8.42
C TYR A 73 14.33 2.54 9.00
N THR A 74 14.76 1.32 9.37
CA THR A 74 16.11 1.08 9.88
C THR A 74 17.17 1.37 8.82
N LEU A 75 16.92 1.01 7.55
CA LEU A 75 17.85 1.31 6.45
C LEU A 75 18.01 2.81 6.22
N LEU A 76 16.92 3.59 6.33
CA LEU A 76 16.97 5.05 6.21
C LEU A 76 17.89 5.71 7.25
N HIS A 77 18.06 5.12 8.43
CA HIS A 77 18.87 5.67 9.53
C HIS A 77 20.28 5.09 9.62
N THR A 78 20.48 3.86 9.17
CA THR A 78 21.76 3.13 9.31
C THR A 78 22.66 3.25 8.08
N VAL A 79 22.08 3.37 6.88
CA VAL A 79 22.82 3.33 5.62
C VAL A 79 23.22 4.75 5.19
N PRO A 80 24.46 4.97 4.72
CA PRO A 80 24.87 6.27 4.19
C PRO A 80 24.04 6.67 2.96
N LYS A 81 23.61 7.94 2.93
CA LYS A 81 22.71 8.50 1.90
C LYS A 81 23.17 8.20 0.46
N HIS A 82 24.49 8.20 0.19
CA HIS A 82 25.05 7.93 -1.14
C HIS A 82 24.73 6.52 -1.69
N GLN A 83 24.56 5.51 -0.85
CA GLN A 83 24.28 4.12 -1.27
C GLN A 83 22.88 3.64 -0.87
N LEU A 84 22.11 4.49 -0.21
CA LEU A 84 20.83 4.16 0.43
C LEU A 84 19.83 3.49 -0.53
N GLY A 85 19.60 4.04 -1.71
CA GLY A 85 18.65 3.48 -2.68
C GLY A 85 19.05 2.09 -3.18
N LYS A 86 20.33 1.89 -3.53
CA LYS A 86 20.84 0.58 -3.99
C LYS A 86 20.73 -0.50 -2.91
N ILE A 87 21.17 -0.19 -1.68
CA ILE A 87 21.13 -1.14 -0.56
C ILE A 87 19.68 -1.43 -0.16
N SER A 88 18.83 -0.40 -0.12
CA SER A 88 17.41 -0.56 0.19
C SER A 88 16.69 -1.42 -0.85
N PHE A 89 16.99 -1.24 -2.13
CA PHE A 89 16.45 -2.09 -3.18
C PHE A 89 16.82 -3.56 -2.97
N VAL A 90 18.10 -3.86 -2.77
CA VAL A 90 18.56 -5.25 -2.60
C VAL A 90 17.93 -5.91 -1.38
N ILE A 91 17.89 -5.21 -0.24
CA ILE A 91 17.36 -5.78 1.01
C ILE A 91 15.84 -5.94 0.95
N LEU A 92 15.10 -4.91 0.53
CA LEU A 92 13.63 -4.96 0.50
C LEU A 92 13.13 -5.94 -0.57
N TYR A 93 13.74 -5.93 -1.75
CA TYR A 93 13.39 -6.89 -2.80
C TYR A 93 13.81 -8.31 -2.42
N GLY A 94 14.96 -8.48 -1.79
CA GLY A 94 15.40 -9.77 -1.23
C GLY A 94 14.39 -10.34 -0.22
N HIS A 95 13.86 -9.49 0.67
CA HIS A 95 12.81 -9.87 1.61
C HIS A 95 11.56 -10.40 0.88
N VAL A 96 11.10 -9.72 -0.18
CA VAL A 96 9.97 -10.18 -1.01
C VAL A 96 10.27 -11.52 -1.69
N ILE A 97 11.46 -11.70 -2.26
CA ILE A 97 11.84 -12.96 -2.91
C ILE A 97 11.78 -14.11 -1.91
N VAL A 98 12.36 -13.92 -0.72
CA VAL A 98 12.40 -14.94 0.33
C VAL A 98 10.98 -15.32 0.75
N VAL A 99 10.13 -14.33 1.04
CA VAL A 99 8.74 -14.56 1.46
C VAL A 99 7.93 -15.24 0.34
N ASN A 100 8.11 -14.84 -0.92
CA ASN A 100 7.45 -15.48 -2.06
C ASN A 100 7.92 -16.91 -2.27
N ALA A 101 9.21 -17.19 -2.10
CA ALA A 101 9.76 -18.54 -2.20
C ALA A 101 9.23 -19.44 -1.07
N PHE A 102 9.20 -18.94 0.17
CA PHE A 102 8.57 -19.65 1.29
C PHE A 102 7.09 -19.95 1.02
N LYS A 103 6.33 -18.96 0.52
CA LYS A 103 4.94 -19.17 0.14
C LYS A 103 4.81 -20.24 -0.94
N PHE A 104 5.65 -20.20 -1.96
CA PHE A 104 5.64 -21.17 -3.05
C PHE A 104 5.91 -22.60 -2.57
N ILE A 105 6.83 -22.79 -1.63
CA ILE A 105 7.20 -24.12 -1.11
C ILE A 105 6.13 -24.68 -0.16
N TYR A 106 5.66 -23.87 0.79
CA TYR A 106 4.83 -24.35 1.91
C TYR A 106 3.32 -24.18 1.69
N LYS A 107 2.91 -23.31 0.77
CA LYS A 107 1.49 -22.99 0.48
C LYS A 107 1.19 -23.09 -1.02
N TYR A 108 1.81 -24.05 -1.70
CA TYR A 108 1.57 -24.30 -3.12
C TYR A 108 0.11 -24.68 -3.36
N GLY A 109 -0.59 -23.97 -4.25
CA GLY A 109 -1.99 -24.24 -4.61
C GLY A 109 -3.04 -23.68 -3.64
N ASP A 110 -2.63 -22.92 -2.62
CA ASP A 110 -3.57 -22.23 -1.75
C ASP A 110 -4.16 -21.00 -2.47
N ILE A 111 -5.48 -21.02 -2.71
CA ILE A 111 -6.26 -19.92 -3.30
C ILE A 111 -6.58 -18.86 -2.22
N SER A 112 -6.01 -18.99 -1.03
CA SER A 112 -6.10 -17.96 0.00
C SER A 112 -5.50 -16.63 -0.43
N LEU A 113 -6.02 -15.58 0.20
CA LEU A 113 -5.73 -14.19 -0.09
C LEU A 113 -4.23 -13.89 -0.19
N ASP A 114 -3.84 -13.29 -1.33
CA ASP A 114 -2.43 -12.98 -1.58
C ASP A 114 -2.00 -11.61 -1.02
N TYR A 115 -1.28 -11.63 0.11
CA TYR A 115 -0.67 -10.44 0.71
C TYR A 115 0.58 -9.93 -0.04
N THR A 116 1.12 -10.73 -0.96
CA THR A 116 2.35 -10.40 -1.70
C THR A 116 2.15 -9.19 -2.63
N GLY A 117 0.92 -8.94 -3.08
CA GLY A 117 0.58 -7.76 -3.90
C GLY A 117 0.82 -6.46 -3.15
N SER A 118 0.31 -6.33 -1.92
CA SER A 118 0.58 -5.16 -1.07
C SER A 118 2.05 -5.06 -0.68
N MET A 119 2.72 -6.20 -0.50
CA MET A 119 4.14 -6.25 -0.17
C MET A 119 5.01 -5.74 -1.33
N MET A 120 4.65 -6.08 -2.56
CA MET A 120 5.29 -5.57 -3.78
C MET A 120 5.07 -4.07 -3.94
N LEU A 121 3.84 -3.58 -3.76
CA LEU A 121 3.53 -2.15 -3.81
C LEU A 121 4.30 -1.37 -2.74
N GLY A 122 4.34 -1.89 -1.51
CA GLY A 122 5.14 -1.33 -0.43
C GLY A 122 6.62 -1.27 -0.78
N THR A 123 7.18 -2.33 -1.37
CA THR A 123 8.59 -2.36 -1.80
C THR A 123 8.89 -1.27 -2.80
N MET A 124 8.02 -1.08 -3.81
CA MET A 124 8.18 -0.03 -4.81
C MET A 124 8.20 1.36 -4.15
N ARG A 125 7.24 1.63 -3.25
CA ARG A 125 7.14 2.91 -2.52
C ARG A 125 8.38 3.20 -1.67
N LEU A 126 8.81 2.22 -0.88
CA LEU A 126 9.95 2.34 0.03
C LEU A 126 11.29 2.48 -0.72
N THR A 127 11.45 1.73 -1.80
CA THR A 127 12.65 1.84 -2.65
C THR A 127 12.69 3.18 -3.36
N SER A 128 11.56 3.65 -3.90
CA SER A 128 11.48 4.97 -4.52
C SER A 128 11.85 6.08 -3.53
N LEU A 129 11.40 5.98 -2.28
CA LEU A 129 11.75 6.90 -1.22
C LEU A 129 13.26 6.91 -0.94
N ALA A 130 13.88 5.73 -0.83
CA ALA A 130 15.31 5.58 -0.63
C ALA A 130 16.13 6.18 -1.80
N PHE A 131 15.67 6.02 -3.05
CA PHE A 131 16.30 6.64 -4.21
C PHE A 131 16.14 8.17 -4.24
N SER A 132 14.96 8.70 -3.88
CA SER A 132 14.74 10.15 -3.76
C SER A 132 15.68 10.81 -2.74
N ILE A 133 16.00 10.12 -1.64
CA ILE A 133 16.98 10.59 -0.66
C ILE A 133 18.41 10.41 -1.18
N GLN A 134 18.72 9.29 -1.83
CA GLN A 134 20.06 9.08 -2.41
C GLN A 134 20.39 10.15 -3.46
N ASP A 135 19.43 10.51 -4.30
CA ASP A 135 19.60 11.53 -5.34
C ASP A 135 19.87 12.93 -4.75
N SER A 136 19.51 13.20 -3.50
CA SER A 136 19.86 14.44 -2.81
C SER A 136 21.36 14.62 -2.56
N THR A 137 22.15 13.55 -2.63
CA THR A 137 23.60 13.57 -2.46
C THR A 137 24.36 13.87 -3.75
N LYS A 138 23.68 13.81 -4.90
CA LYS A 138 24.29 14.02 -6.21
C LYS A 138 24.22 15.51 -6.59
N PRO A 139 25.22 16.03 -7.33
CA PRO A 139 25.15 17.38 -7.88
C PRO A 139 24.01 17.49 -8.89
N GLU A 140 23.34 18.64 -8.91
CA GLU A 140 22.13 18.88 -9.71
C GLU A 140 22.33 18.69 -11.22
N GLU A 141 23.54 18.97 -11.71
CA GLU A 141 23.94 18.76 -13.11
C GLU A 141 23.88 17.30 -13.56
N LYS A 142 23.99 16.34 -12.62
CA LYS A 142 23.94 14.90 -12.90
C LYS A 142 22.53 14.31 -12.75
N LEU A 143 21.56 15.12 -12.34
CA LEU A 143 20.17 14.69 -12.12
C LEU A 143 19.34 14.95 -13.37
N THR A 144 18.50 13.99 -13.72
CA THR A 144 17.46 14.17 -14.75
C THR A 144 16.41 15.16 -14.22
N GLU A 145 15.72 15.89 -15.11
CA GLU A 145 14.65 16.84 -14.72
C GLU A 145 13.59 16.21 -13.79
N LEU A 146 13.18 14.96 -14.05
CA LEU A 146 12.27 14.21 -13.17
C LEU A 146 12.86 13.91 -11.79
N GLN A 147 14.17 13.70 -11.70
CA GLN A 147 14.85 13.48 -10.42
C GLN A 147 14.94 14.78 -9.64
N LYS A 148 15.29 15.90 -10.30
CA LYS A 148 15.35 17.23 -9.68
C LYS A 148 14.04 17.59 -8.97
N GLN A 149 12.92 17.33 -9.64
CA GLN A 149 11.59 17.60 -9.07
C GLN A 149 11.26 16.74 -7.84
N ARG A 150 11.88 15.56 -7.69
CA ARG A 150 11.53 14.54 -6.68
C ARG A 150 12.63 14.30 -5.65
N VAL A 151 13.69 15.11 -5.67
CA VAL A 151 14.80 15.02 -4.72
C VAL A 151 14.32 15.41 -3.33
N MET A 152 14.66 14.57 -2.36
CA MET A 152 14.28 14.78 -0.97
C MET A 152 15.50 15.04 -0.10
N LYS A 153 15.61 16.27 0.41
CA LYS A 153 16.72 16.70 1.29
C LYS A 153 16.40 16.56 2.78
N GLN A 154 15.12 16.42 3.14
CA GLN A 154 14.67 16.39 4.53
C GLN A 154 14.77 14.98 5.14
N ASP A 155 15.15 14.93 6.41
CA ASP A 155 15.13 13.68 7.18
C ASP A 155 13.69 13.24 7.49
N ILE A 156 13.42 11.96 7.25
CA ILE A 156 12.08 11.37 7.40
C ILE A 156 11.90 10.94 8.85
N THR A 157 10.98 11.60 9.56
CA THR A 157 10.59 11.17 10.90
C THR A 157 9.82 9.86 10.84
N LEU A 158 9.87 9.10 11.95
CA LEU A 158 9.14 7.83 12.08
C LEU A 158 7.66 8.01 11.73
N GLU A 159 7.01 9.03 12.27
CA GLU A 159 5.58 9.28 12.04
C GLU A 159 5.24 9.48 10.55
N LYS A 160 6.09 10.20 9.80
CA LYS A 160 5.88 10.42 8.37
C LYS A 160 6.11 9.15 7.56
N HIS A 161 7.14 8.37 7.90
CA HIS A 161 7.42 7.08 7.27
C HIS A 161 6.26 6.10 7.48
N PHE A 162 5.79 5.99 8.72
CA PHE A 162 4.63 5.16 9.05
C PHE A 162 3.37 5.64 8.35
N CYS A 163 3.09 6.95 8.31
CA CYS A 163 1.94 7.48 7.58
C CYS A 163 1.99 7.17 6.08
N TYR A 164 3.17 7.21 5.46
CA TYR A 164 3.35 6.85 4.04
C TYR A 164 3.15 5.35 3.79
N CYS A 165 3.66 4.49 4.68
CA CYS A 165 3.49 3.04 4.57
C CYS A 165 2.04 2.62 4.84
N PHE A 166 1.43 3.16 5.89
CA PHE A 166 0.05 2.91 6.31
C PHE A 166 -0.97 3.85 5.62
N SER A 167 -0.69 4.34 4.41
CA SER A 167 -1.64 5.21 3.71
C SER A 167 -2.87 4.41 3.28
N PHE A 168 -3.95 4.49 4.08
CA PHE A 168 -5.15 3.65 3.96
C PHE A 168 -5.89 3.81 2.62
N ILE A 169 -5.70 4.94 1.93
CA ILE A 169 -6.33 5.25 0.63
C ILE A 169 -5.83 4.31 -0.48
N GLY A 170 -4.70 3.63 -0.29
CA GLY A 170 -4.10 2.82 -1.35
C GLY A 170 -3.18 1.71 -0.88
N ILE A 171 -3.42 1.17 0.31
CA ILE A 171 -2.56 0.17 0.95
C ILE A 171 -2.73 -1.23 0.37
N LEU A 172 -3.94 -1.56 -0.09
CA LEU A 172 -4.30 -2.86 -0.66
C LEU A 172 -4.08 -2.90 -2.18
N PHE A 173 -4.73 -2.01 -2.92
CA PHE A 173 -4.70 -1.98 -4.40
C PHE A 173 -4.56 -0.56 -4.96
N GLY A 174 -4.00 0.38 -4.19
CA GLY A 174 -3.86 1.75 -4.64
C GLY A 174 -2.78 1.93 -5.71
N PRO A 175 -2.84 3.02 -6.48
CA PRO A 175 -1.76 3.34 -7.38
C PRO A 175 -0.45 3.55 -6.61
N PHE A 176 0.66 3.38 -7.31
CA PHE A 176 1.95 3.79 -6.82
C PHE A 176 1.98 5.33 -6.71
N ILE A 177 2.35 5.85 -5.54
CA ILE A 177 2.37 7.28 -5.22
C ILE A 177 3.75 7.61 -4.66
N PHE A 178 4.39 8.66 -5.17
CA PHE A 178 5.64 9.16 -4.63
C PHE A 178 5.43 9.80 -3.26
N TYR A 179 6.44 9.72 -2.39
CA TYR A 179 6.33 10.28 -1.05
C TYR A 179 6.04 11.79 -1.05
N GLU A 180 6.64 12.55 -1.97
CA GLU A 180 6.43 14.00 -2.04
C GLU A 180 4.96 14.36 -2.30
N ASP A 181 4.32 13.65 -3.24
CA ASP A 181 2.90 13.85 -3.53
C ASP A 181 2.01 13.41 -2.36
N HIS A 182 2.41 12.35 -1.66
CA HIS A 182 1.75 11.93 -0.43
C HIS A 182 1.86 12.98 0.68
N GLU A 183 3.04 13.56 0.89
CA GLU A 183 3.25 14.62 1.88
C GLU A 183 2.47 15.90 1.51
N LYS A 184 2.47 16.29 0.23
CA LYS A 184 1.63 17.39 -0.28
C LYS A 184 0.14 17.13 -0.02
N TYR A 185 -0.32 15.91 -0.27
CA TYR A 185 -1.71 15.51 0.00
C TYR A 185 -2.07 15.64 1.48
N MET A 186 -1.20 15.18 2.37
CA MET A 186 -1.41 15.23 3.82
C MET A 186 -1.38 16.66 4.39
N ASN A 187 -0.59 17.54 3.78
CA ASN A 187 -0.46 18.95 4.19
C ASN A 187 -1.53 19.88 3.59
N LYS A 188 -2.35 19.39 2.65
CA LYS A 188 -3.33 20.20 1.94
C LYS A 188 -4.43 20.72 2.88
N LYS A 189 -4.82 21.98 2.72
CA LYS A 189 -5.89 22.62 3.52
C LYS A 189 -7.28 22.16 3.05
N SER A 190 -8.22 22.07 3.98
CA SER A 190 -9.61 21.62 3.70
C SER A 190 -10.35 22.53 2.70
N SER A 191 -9.99 23.81 2.61
CA SER A 191 -10.58 24.76 1.66
C SER A 191 -10.35 24.38 0.19
N GLU A 192 -9.19 23.79 -0.12
CA GLU A 192 -8.87 23.32 -1.48
C GLU A 192 -9.51 21.95 -1.80
N PHE A 193 -9.87 21.17 -0.78
CA PHE A 193 -10.65 19.94 -0.98
C PHE A 193 -12.10 20.24 -1.35
N ASN A 194 -12.70 21.24 -0.69
CA ASN A 194 -14.10 21.63 -0.92
C ASN A 194 -14.39 22.09 -2.37
N ALA A 195 -13.42 22.69 -3.05
CA ALA A 195 -13.58 23.10 -4.46
C ALA A 195 -13.77 21.92 -5.43
N ASN A 196 -13.37 20.71 -5.04
CA ASN A 196 -13.41 19.50 -5.89
C ASN A 196 -14.42 18.44 -5.41
N ASN A 197 -15.41 18.83 -4.61
CA ASN A 197 -16.38 17.91 -4.00
C ASN A 197 -17.17 17.06 -5.01
N TYR A 198 -17.44 17.57 -6.21
CA TYR A 198 -18.13 16.80 -7.26
C TYR A 198 -17.26 15.65 -7.80
N LYS A 199 -15.96 15.88 -8.01
CA LYS A 199 -15.01 14.84 -8.47
C LYS A 199 -14.87 13.76 -7.41
N ALA A 200 -14.69 14.14 -6.14
CA ALA A 200 -14.57 13.18 -5.05
C ALA A 200 -15.83 12.29 -4.92
N THR A 201 -17.01 12.90 -5.02
CA THR A 201 -18.29 12.16 -5.01
C THR A 201 -18.42 11.23 -6.23
N LEU A 202 -17.92 11.65 -7.40
CA LEU A 202 -17.91 10.82 -8.60
C LEU A 202 -16.98 9.61 -8.47
N THR A 203 -15.79 9.79 -7.88
CA THR A 203 -14.85 8.68 -7.62
C THR A 203 -15.43 7.67 -6.62
N LEU A 204 -16.15 8.16 -5.60
CA LEU A 204 -16.88 7.32 -4.65
C LEU A 204 -17.95 6.50 -5.36
N LEU A 205 -18.77 7.14 -6.21
CA LEU A 205 -19.79 6.46 -7.00
C LEU A 205 -19.19 5.43 -7.96
N GLN A 206 -18.11 5.76 -8.66
CA GLN A 206 -17.41 4.83 -9.55
C GLN A 206 -16.85 3.61 -8.80
N GLY A 207 -16.28 3.81 -7.61
CA GLY A 207 -15.79 2.72 -6.77
C GLY A 207 -16.90 1.78 -6.31
N VAL A 208 -18.05 2.34 -5.89
CA VAL A 208 -19.24 1.55 -5.50
C VAL A 208 -19.81 0.79 -6.69
N LEU A 209 -19.89 1.43 -7.87
CA LEU A 209 -20.45 0.83 -9.09
C LEU A 209 -19.56 -0.30 -9.62
N ALA A 210 -18.23 -0.12 -9.63
CA ALA A 210 -17.27 -1.17 -9.99
C ALA A 210 -17.38 -2.39 -9.06
N LEU A 211 -17.63 -2.17 -7.78
CA LEU A 211 -17.77 -3.25 -6.80
C LEU A 211 -19.10 -4.01 -6.96
N ILE A 212 -20.20 -3.32 -7.26
CA ILE A 212 -21.48 -3.97 -7.62
C ILE A 212 -21.29 -4.86 -8.85
N ILE A 213 -20.59 -4.37 -9.88
CA ILE A 213 -20.26 -5.16 -11.07
C ILE A 213 -19.45 -6.40 -10.70
N VAL A 214 -18.43 -6.27 -9.84
CA VAL A 214 -17.59 -7.40 -9.40
C VAL A 214 -18.41 -8.42 -8.60
N ILE A 215 -19.25 -8.00 -7.66
CA ILE A 215 -20.10 -8.91 -6.88
C ILE A 215 -21.09 -9.67 -7.77
N VAL A 216 -21.65 -9.02 -8.80
CA VAL A 216 -22.60 -9.64 -9.75
C VAL A 216 -21.88 -10.54 -10.77
N ALA A 217 -20.68 -10.17 -11.21
CA ALA A 217 -19.91 -10.90 -12.22
C ALA A 217 -19.17 -12.13 -11.65
N LEU A 218 -18.68 -12.07 -10.39
CA LEU A 218 -17.97 -13.17 -9.74
C LEU A 218 -18.72 -14.52 -9.74
N PRO A 219 -20.04 -14.59 -9.43
CA PRO A 219 -20.77 -15.86 -9.50
C PRO A 219 -20.97 -16.36 -10.94
N HIS A 220 -20.90 -15.49 -11.95
CA HIS A 220 -20.99 -15.87 -13.37
C HIS A 220 -19.65 -16.37 -13.94
N TYR A 221 -18.53 -15.93 -13.37
CA TYR A 221 -17.19 -16.36 -13.77
C TYR A 221 -16.47 -17.04 -12.60
N PRO A 222 -16.76 -18.32 -12.31
CA PRO A 222 -16.07 -19.07 -11.27
C PRO A 222 -14.59 -19.23 -11.66
N VAL A 223 -13.74 -18.38 -11.09
CA VAL A 223 -12.29 -18.35 -11.32
C VAL A 223 -11.65 -19.70 -10.99
N GLU A 224 -12.21 -20.44 -10.03
CA GLU A 224 -11.77 -21.79 -9.64
C GLU A 224 -11.76 -22.79 -10.81
N LYS A 225 -12.72 -22.70 -11.75
CA LYS A 225 -12.79 -23.62 -12.90
C LYS A 225 -11.71 -23.35 -13.95
N ASN A 226 -11.24 -22.10 -14.05
CA ASN A 226 -10.20 -21.71 -15.01
C ASN A 226 -8.79 -22.06 -14.51
N PHE A 227 -8.58 -22.14 -13.19
CA PHE A 227 -7.32 -22.61 -12.59
C PHE A 227 -7.27 -24.12 -12.35
N ALA A 228 -8.41 -24.82 -12.44
CA ALA A 228 -8.48 -26.28 -12.32
C ALA A 228 -7.91 -27.07 -13.52
N TYR A 229 -7.27 -26.42 -14.49
CA TYR A 229 -6.65 -27.12 -15.63
C TYR A 229 -5.16 -27.40 -15.38
N LYS A 230 -4.85 -28.70 -15.23
CA LYS A 230 -3.54 -29.38 -15.07
C LYS A 230 -2.93 -29.44 -13.65
N VAL A 231 -3.61 -30.13 -12.74
CA VAL A 231 -2.91 -31.11 -11.88
C VAL A 231 -3.15 -32.48 -12.50
N GLY A 232 -2.43 -32.75 -13.59
CA GLY A 232 -2.43 -34.06 -14.23
C GLY A 232 -1.44 -34.97 -13.51
N SER A 233 -1.96 -36.04 -12.90
CA SER A 233 -1.31 -37.32 -12.55
C SER A 233 -0.03 -37.31 -11.70
N PRO A 234 0.07 -38.17 -10.65
CA PRO A 234 1.35 -38.42 -10.00
C PRO A 234 2.30 -39.09 -10.99
N VAL A 235 3.41 -38.44 -11.33
CA VAL A 235 4.51 -39.11 -12.03
C VAL A 235 5.22 -39.98 -10.99
N SER A 236 4.81 -41.25 -10.93
CA SER A 236 5.66 -42.31 -10.41
C SER A 236 6.78 -42.56 -11.41
N ARG A 237 8.01 -42.16 -11.07
CA ARG A 237 9.26 -42.90 -11.31
C ARG A 237 10.43 -42.13 -10.70
#